data_AF-A0A937VXP8-F1
#
_entry.id   AF-A0A937VXP8-F1
#
_cell.length_a   1.000
_cell.length_b   1.000
_cell.length_c   1.000
_cell.angle_alpha   90.00
_cell.angle_beta   90.00
_cell.angle_gamma   90.00
#
_symmetry.space_group_name_H-M   'P 1'
#
loop_
_entity.id
_entity.type
_entity.pdbx_description
1 polymer ?
#
loop_
_entity_poly.entity_id
_entity_poly.type
_entity_poly.pdbx_seq_one_letter_code
_entity_poly.pdbx_strand_id
1 'polypeptide(L)'
;MTALDMLSIVKHRQTYQVRYASSNPYATDRQAYCCPDEDATIKFLQDLTLDAWSQQQAVTALRTGHIAVVPLVLPTAQVVVYFPEKQEAP
;
A
#
# COMPACT_ATOMS: atom_id res chain seq x y z
N MET A 1 18.46 9.11 -9.34
CA MET A 1 17.42 9.11 -8.30
C MET A 1 16.43 8.01 -8.65
N THR A 2 16.31 6.98 -7.83
CA THR A 2 15.22 5.99 -7.98
C THR A 2 13.96 6.68 -7.46
N ALA A 3 12.95 6.85 -8.31
CA ALA A 3 11.68 7.40 -7.88
C ALA A 3 11.01 6.37 -6.94
N LEU A 4 10.64 6.79 -5.74
CA LEU A 4 9.98 5.93 -4.75
C LEU A 4 8.49 5.96 -5.02
N ASP A 5 7.89 4.79 -5.16
CA ASP A 5 6.44 4.66 -5.17
C ASP A 5 5.91 4.84 -3.74
N MET A 6 4.60 5.07 -3.60
CA MET A 6 3.99 5.32 -2.30
C MET A 6 2.89 4.31 -2.00
N LEU A 7 2.86 3.85 -0.75
CA LEU A 7 1.78 3.06 -0.20
C LEU A 7 1.01 3.91 0.80
N SER A 8 -0.28 4.10 0.55
CA SER A 8 -1.19 4.79 1.46
C SER A 8 -2.12 3.77 2.12
N ILE A 9 -2.16 3.76 3.44
CA ILE A 9 -3.04 2.91 4.23
C ILE A 9 -4.04 3.80 4.93
N VAL A 10 -5.33 3.57 4.70
CA VAL A 10 -6.42 4.36 5.28
C VAL A 10 -7.33 3.44 6.06
N LYS A 11 -7.59 3.78 7.32
CA LYS A 11 -8.62 3.10 8.12
C LYS A 11 -10.00 3.56 7.65
N HIS A 12 -10.81 2.62 7.17
CA HIS A 12 -12.17 2.87 6.73
C HIS A 12 -13.16 2.06 7.60
N ARG A 13 -13.73 2.72 8.62
CA ARG A 13 -14.59 2.09 9.64
C ARG A 13 -13.84 0.97 10.39
N GLN A 14 -14.22 -0.28 10.14
CA GLN A 14 -13.62 -1.48 10.73
C GLN A 14 -12.56 -2.12 9.83
N THR A 15 -12.43 -1.69 8.57
CA THR A 15 -11.48 -2.24 7.60
C THR A 15 -10.37 -1.25 7.29
N TYR A 16 -9.35 -1.72 6.58
CA TYR A 16 -8.25 -0.91 6.10
C TYR A 16 -8.14 -1.01 4.59
N GLN A 17 -7.89 0.13 3.93
CA GLN A 17 -7.64 0.19 2.50
C GLN A 17 -6.19 0.56 2.26
N VAL A 18 -5.49 -0.27 1.51
CA VAL A 18 -4.13 -0.05 1.09
C VAL A 18 -4.13 0.34 -0.39
N ARG A 19 -3.49 1.45 -0.72
CA ARG A 19 -3.42 2.01 -2.08
C ARG A 19 -1.97 2.13 -2.49
N TYR A 20 -1.68 1.68 -3.69
CA TYR A 20 -0.40 1.89 -4.34
C TYR A 20 -0.49 3.09 -5.28
N ALA A 21 0.44 4.03 -5.13
CA ALA A 21 0.61 5.17 -6.01
C ALA A 21 1.99 5.10 -6.64
N SER A 22 2.03 4.95 -7.96
CA SER A 22 3.29 4.96 -8.69
C SER A 22 3.83 6.39 -8.79
N SER A 23 5.15 6.50 -8.73
CA SER A 23 5.89 7.71 -9.06
C SER A 23 5.88 8.05 -10.56
N ASN A 24 5.46 7.12 -11.42
CA ASN A 24 5.25 7.38 -12.85
C ASN A 24 3.95 8.17 -13.06
N PRO A 25 3.99 9.42 -13.57
CA PRO A 25 2.80 10.25 -13.76
C PRO A 25 1.85 9.70 -14.84
N TYR A 26 2.30 8.75 -15.67
CA TYR A 26 1.50 8.09 -16.69
C TYR A 26 0.96 6.73 -16.26
N ALA A 27 1.23 6.30 -15.02
CA ALA A 27 0.69 5.04 -14.52
C ALA A 27 -0.81 5.15 -14.25
N THR A 28 -1.57 4.15 -14.70
CA THR A 28 -2.98 4.00 -14.38
C THR A 28 -3.19 3.86 -12.87
N ASP A 29 -4.26 4.47 -12.34
CA ASP A 29 -4.66 4.29 -10.95
C ASP A 29 -5.00 2.81 -10.69
N ARG A 30 -4.49 2.29 -9.59
CA ARG A 30 -4.62 0.87 -9.25
C ARG A 30 -5.72 0.65 -8.22
N GLN A 31 -6.31 -0.54 -8.24
CA GLN A 31 -7.32 -0.93 -7.28
C GLN A 31 -6.70 -0.98 -5.88
N ALA A 32 -7.45 -0.50 -4.89
CA ALA A 32 -7.06 -0.60 -3.49
C ALA A 32 -7.18 -2.04 -3.00
N TYR A 33 -6.22 -2.49 -2.21
CA TYR A 33 -6.29 -3.75 -1.49
C TYR A 33 -7.03 -3.53 -0.15
N CYS A 34 -8.03 -4.36 0.14
CA CYS A 34 -8.83 -4.25 1.37
C CYS A 34 -8.38 -5.28 2.40
N CYS A 35 -7.91 -4.82 3.55
CA CYS A 35 -7.64 -5.66 4.71
C CYS A 35 -8.83 -5.61 5.69
N PRO A 36 -9.29 -6.75 6.22
CA PRO A 36 -10.43 -6.80 7.14
C PRO A 36 -10.15 -6.13 8.48
N ASP A 37 -8.91 -6.15 8.96
CA ASP A 37 -8.50 -5.66 10.29
C ASP A 37 -7.02 -5.22 10.30
N GLU A 38 -6.55 -4.80 11.48
CA GLU A 38 -5.17 -4.34 11.69
C GLU A 38 -4.16 -5.47 11.50
N ASP A 39 -4.42 -6.66 12.05
CA ASP A 39 -3.50 -7.80 11.95
C ASP A 39 -3.30 -8.26 10.50
N ALA A 40 -4.38 -8.29 9.71
CA ALA A 40 -4.31 -8.55 8.28
C ALA A 40 -3.53 -7.46 7.53
N THR A 41 -3.61 -6.21 7.98
CA THR A 41 -2.83 -5.09 7.42
C THR A 41 -1.35 -5.23 7.75
N ILE A 42 -1.01 -5.56 9.00
CA ILE A 42 0.38 -5.79 9.43
C ILE A 42 0.97 -6.98 8.67
N LYS A 43 0.23 -8.08 8.56
CA LYS A 43 0.67 -9.26 7.79
C LYS A 43 0.89 -8.92 6.32
N PHE A 44 -0.01 -8.17 5.71
CA PHE A 44 0.17 -7.67 4.34
C PHE A 44 1.48 -6.86 4.19
N LEU A 45 1.77 -5.95 5.13
CA LEU A 45 3.02 -5.18 5.10
C LEU A 45 4.28 -6.03 5.31
N GLN A 46 4.17 -7.15 6.03
CA GLN A 46 5.25 -8.13 6.21
C GLN A 46 5.48 -8.96 4.95
N ASP A 47 4.42 -9.29 4.21
CA ASP A 47 4.49 -10.02 2.94
C ASP A 47 5.09 -9.15 1.81
N LEU A 48 4.92 -7.81 1.91
CA LEU A 48 5.63 -6.88 1.04
C LEU A 48 7.13 -6.89 1.36
N THR A 49 7.97 -6.85 0.33
CA THR A 49 9.44 -6.81 0.46
C THR A 49 9.95 -5.44 0.87
N LEU A 50 9.36 -4.89 1.93
CA LEU A 50 9.76 -3.65 2.58
C LEU A 50 10.96 -3.92 3.48
N ASP A 51 11.84 -2.94 3.62
CA ASP A 51 12.86 -2.99 4.66
C ASP A 51 12.21 -2.88 6.05
N ALA A 52 12.90 -3.42 7.07
CA ALA A 52 12.38 -3.50 8.43
C ALA A 52 12.02 -2.13 9.03
N TRP A 53 12.75 -1.07 8.63
CA TRP A 53 12.48 0.29 9.11
C TRP A 53 11.17 0.82 8.51
N SER A 54 10.98 0.67 7.20
CA SER A 54 9.74 1.06 6.50
C SER A 54 8.52 0.30 7.05
N GLN A 55 8.66 -1.00 7.37
CA GLN A 55 7.60 -1.76 8.03
C GLN A 55 7.24 -1.21 9.41
N GLN A 56 8.24 -0.92 10.25
CA GLN A 56 8.00 -0.35 11.58
C GLN A 56 7.34 1.03 11.51
N GLN A 57 7.76 1.87 10.57
CA GLN A 57 7.13 3.18 10.34
C GLN A 57 5.67 3.03 9.90
N ALA A 58 5.38 2.10 8.98
CA ALA A 58 4.03 1.80 8.52
C ALA A 58 3.10 1.38 9.67
N VAL A 59 3.56 0.43 10.50
CA VAL A 59 2.81 -0.07 11.65
C VAL A 59 2.61 1.01 12.70
N THR A 60 3.63 1.84 12.96
CA THR A 60 3.52 2.94 13.93
C THR A 60 2.53 4.00 13.45
N ALA A 61 2.60 4.39 12.17
CA ALA A 61 1.67 5.34 11.58
C ALA A 61 0.23 4.80 11.56
N LEU A 62 0.05 3.51 11.29
CA LEU A 62 -1.25 2.84 11.35
C LEU A 62 -1.87 2.89 12.76
N ARG A 63 -1.06 2.64 13.80
CA ARG A 63 -1.52 2.61 15.19
C ARG A 63 -1.78 3.99 15.78
N THR A 64 -1.09 5.02 15.28
CA THR A 64 -1.16 6.38 15.82
C THR A 64 -2.10 7.30 15.02
N GLY A 65 -2.51 6.89 13.81
CA GLY A 65 -3.32 7.72 12.92
C GLY A 65 -4.39 6.97 12.14
N HIS A 66 -5.25 7.72 11.45
CA HIS A 66 -6.24 7.15 10.52
C HIS A 66 -5.66 6.88 9.12
N ILE A 67 -4.49 7.47 8.82
CA ILE A 67 -3.81 7.38 7.53
C ILE A 67 -2.31 7.19 7.78
N ALA A 68 -1.70 6.23 7.08
CA ALA A 68 -0.26 6.04 7.00
C ALA A 68 0.19 6.13 5.55
N VAL A 69 1.26 6.87 5.26
CA VAL A 69 1.86 6.94 3.92
C VAL A 69 3.32 6.55 4.03
N VAL A 70 3.72 5.55 3.25
CA VAL A 70 5.05 4.94 3.34
C VAL A 70 5.68 4.95 1.94
N PRO A 71 6.87 5.55 1.77
CA PRO A 71 7.61 5.46 0.52
C PRO A 71 8.29 4.09 0.41
N LEU A 72 8.23 3.45 -0.75
CA LEU A 72 8.79 2.12 -0.96
C LEU A 72 9.01 1.79 -2.44
N VAL A 73 9.81 0.76 -2.69
CA VAL A 73 10.02 0.18 -4.03
C VAL A 73 9.46 -1.23 -4.02
N LEU A 74 8.43 -1.48 -4.82
CA LEU A 74 7.88 -2.83 -4.98
C LEU A 74 8.32 -3.44 -6.31
N PRO A 75 8.65 -4.74 -6.33
CA PRO A 75 8.79 -5.47 -7.58
C PRO A 75 7.49 -5.42 -8.38
N THR A 76 7.57 -5.17 -9.70
CA THR A 76 6.39 -5.08 -10.59
C THR A 76 5.43 -6.26 -10.45
N ALA A 77 5.97 -7.47 -10.22
CA ALA A 77 5.17 -8.68 -10.01
C ALA A 77 4.24 -8.58 -8.79
N GLN A 78 4.72 -8.05 -7.65
CA GLN A 78 3.87 -7.85 -6.46
C GLN A 78 2.84 -6.76 -6.69
N VAL A 79 3.22 -5.69 -7.40
CA VAL A 79 2.28 -4.61 -7.69
C VAL A 79 1.11 -5.14 -8.52
N VAL A 80 1.35 -5.98 -9.53
CA VAL A 80 0.27 -6.56 -10.35
C VAL A 80 -0.61 -7.54 -9.57
N VAL A 81 -0.03 -8.30 -8.63
CA VAL A 81 -0.78 -9.27 -7.80
C VAL A 81 -1.68 -8.59 -6.78
N TYR A 82 -1.16 -7.59 -6.06
CA TYR A 82 -1.89 -6.96 -4.95
C TYR A 82 -2.68 -5.70 -5.37
N PHE A 83 -2.21 -5.02 -6.41
CA PHE A 83 -2.79 -3.78 -6.91
C PHE A 83 -2.98 -3.91 -8.44
N PRO A 84 -4.00 -4.66 -8.90
CA PRO A 84 -4.33 -4.68 -10.31
C PRO A 84 -4.76 -3.28 -10.76
N GLU A 85 -4.59 -2.97 -12.05
CA GLU A 85 -5.09 -1.72 -12.61
C GLU A 85 -6.62 -1.67 -12.47
N LYS A 86 -7.18 -0.50 -12.16
CA LYS A 86 -8.63 -0.34 -12.22
C LYS A 86 -9.07 -0.54 -13.66
N GLN A 87 -9.86 -1.58 -13.90
CA GLN A 87 -10.56 -1.70 -15.17
C GLN A 87 -11.58 -0.55 -15.22
N GLU A 88 -11.32 0.47 -16.04
CA GLU A 88 -12.37 1.40 -16.44
C GLU A 88 -13.43 0.57 -17.16
N ALA A 89 -14.64 0.52 -16.58
CA ALA A 89 -15.78 -0.09 -17.23
C ALA A 89 -16.08 0.69 -18.54
N PRO A 90 -16.38 0.00 -19.65
CA PRO A 90 -16.63 0.61 -20.95
C PRO A 90 -17.86 1.53 -20.98
#